data_AF-A0A4R2CVE6-F1
#
_entry.id   AF-A0A4R2CVE6-F1
#
_cell.length_a   1.000
_cell.length_b   1.000
_cell.length_c   1.000
_cell.angle_alpha   90.00
_cell.angle_beta   90.00
_cell.angle_gamma   90.00
#
_symmetry.space_group_name_H-M   'P 1'
#
loop_
_entity.id
_entity.type
_entity.pdbx_description
1 polymer ?
#
loop_
_entity_poly.entity_id
_entity_poly.type
_entity_poly.pdbx_seq_one_letter_code
_entity_poly.pdbx_strand_id
1 'polypeptide(L)'
;MKHFSYTGSGPYCFSNAFAMMFGEMSPPPNVIEFATSSAFGMHLLGGTLPFFDPYGWTPEASFDDALAALGWASDLVRGDDPQSALSTLKAALADGPVWIGPVEMGHLGHQPGRVGPIGADHYVVVIEMDETSVLMHDPEGYPYARLPLDLFLKAWRMETLDYGTPFTLRCGFRRITARSGADVIRAALPAARKWLSCTGTSEVPPGTIGNGEAAEALAAMVEKDMKEDLRNHLIHFAVRVGARRTADAATCLMQIGETRAAAILDRQARLIGSLQYPLVNRDDATAAAHLRALAPTYDALLEALPT
;
A
#
# COMPACT_ATOMS: atom_id res chain seq x y z
N MET A 1 -25.99 -5.34 8.87
CA MET A 1 -26.05 -4.11 8.04
C MET A 1 -25.59 -4.45 6.64
N LYS A 2 -26.16 -3.82 5.61
CA LYS A 2 -25.68 -3.97 4.22
C LYS A 2 -24.37 -3.19 4.09
N HIS A 3 -23.31 -3.85 3.63
CA HIS A 3 -22.05 -3.18 3.31
C HIS A 3 -22.28 -2.09 2.25
N PHE A 4 -21.60 -0.96 2.38
CA PHE A 4 -21.67 0.16 1.45
C PHE A 4 -20.26 0.53 1.04
N SER A 5 -19.97 0.42 -0.26
CA SER A 5 -18.64 0.66 -0.81
C SER A 5 -18.27 2.14 -0.69
N TYR A 6 -17.04 2.41 -0.26
CA TYR A 6 -16.48 3.76 -0.28
C TYR A 6 -16.03 4.13 -1.71
N THR A 7 -16.16 5.39 -2.08
CA THR A 7 -15.60 5.94 -3.32
C THR A 7 -15.06 7.32 -3.01
N GLY A 8 -13.76 7.52 -3.24
CA GLY A 8 -13.10 8.77 -2.91
C GLY A 8 -11.58 8.63 -2.85
N SER A 9 -10.93 9.67 -2.35
CA SER A 9 -9.47 9.73 -2.19
C SER A 9 -8.99 8.76 -1.11
N GLY A 10 -7.81 8.20 -1.31
CA GLY A 10 -7.04 7.52 -0.28
C GLY A 10 -5.64 7.16 -0.78
N PRO A 11 -4.70 6.84 0.11
CA PRO A 11 -3.26 6.72 -0.19
C PRO A 11 -2.93 5.44 -0.99
N TYR A 12 -3.35 5.38 -2.27
CA TYR A 12 -3.18 4.23 -3.18
C TYR A 12 -2.19 4.56 -4.31
N CYS A 13 -1.08 5.22 -3.99
CA CYS A 13 -0.09 5.56 -5.01
C CYS A 13 0.34 4.34 -5.80
N PHE A 14 0.64 3.24 -5.11
CA PHE A 14 0.95 1.94 -5.68
C PHE A 14 -0.11 1.41 -6.66
N SER A 15 -1.33 1.16 -6.17
CA SER A 15 -2.39 0.54 -6.99
C SER A 15 -2.91 1.46 -8.10
N ASN A 16 -2.91 2.78 -7.90
CA ASN A 16 -3.27 3.72 -8.96
C ASN A 16 -2.17 3.80 -10.03
N ALA A 17 -0.89 3.87 -9.63
CA ALA A 17 0.22 3.80 -10.58
C ALA A 17 0.21 2.50 -11.37
N PHE A 18 -0.12 1.40 -10.71
CA PHE A 18 -0.23 0.11 -11.35
C PHE A 18 -1.43 0.01 -12.30
N ALA A 19 -2.59 0.54 -11.92
CA ALA A 19 -3.75 0.63 -12.79
C ALA A 19 -3.45 1.38 -14.11
N MET A 20 -2.65 2.46 -14.02
CA MET A 20 -2.20 3.20 -15.21
C MET A 20 -1.38 2.33 -16.16
N MET A 21 -0.58 1.38 -15.64
CA MET A 21 0.22 0.46 -16.47
C MET A 21 -0.64 -0.54 -17.26
N PHE A 22 -1.84 -0.85 -16.80
CA PHE A 22 -2.74 -1.79 -17.47
C PHE A 22 -3.67 -1.13 -18.50
N GLY A 23 -3.77 0.19 -18.51
CA GLY A 23 -4.62 0.95 -19.41
C GLY A 23 -6.09 0.51 -19.35
N GLU A 24 -6.74 0.39 -20.52
CA GLU A 24 -8.16 0.00 -20.63
C GLU A 24 -8.47 -1.39 -20.06
N MET A 25 -7.45 -2.24 -19.91
CA MET A 25 -7.58 -3.60 -19.39
C MET A 25 -7.39 -3.68 -17.87
N SER A 26 -7.20 -2.53 -17.21
CA SER A 26 -6.98 -2.47 -15.77
C SER A 26 -8.19 -2.97 -15.00
N PRO A 27 -8.00 -3.91 -14.05
CA PRO A 27 -8.94 -4.07 -12.97
C PRO A 27 -9.09 -2.75 -12.19
N PRO A 28 -10.23 -2.51 -11.53
CA PRO A 28 -10.39 -1.30 -10.75
C PRO A 28 -9.40 -1.29 -9.57
N PRO A 29 -8.92 -0.11 -9.10
CA PRO A 29 -7.87 -0.03 -8.08
C PRO A 29 -8.16 -0.79 -6.78
N ASN A 30 -9.42 -0.93 -6.39
CA ASN A 30 -9.81 -1.71 -5.22
C ASN A 30 -9.49 -3.22 -5.38
N VAL A 31 -9.64 -3.78 -6.58
CA VAL A 31 -9.30 -5.18 -6.88
C VAL A 31 -7.78 -5.36 -6.98
N ILE A 32 -7.07 -4.37 -7.51
CA ILE A 32 -5.60 -4.36 -7.52
C ILE A 32 -5.07 -4.34 -6.10
N GLU A 33 -5.56 -3.42 -5.27
CA GLU A 33 -5.15 -3.31 -3.87
C GLU A 33 -5.45 -4.60 -3.11
N PHE A 34 -6.63 -5.17 -3.29
CA PHE A 34 -7.00 -6.47 -2.71
C PHE A 34 -6.00 -7.57 -3.06
N ALA A 35 -5.57 -7.63 -4.33
CA ALA A 35 -4.63 -8.65 -4.81
C ALA A 35 -3.25 -8.55 -4.15
N THR A 36 -2.86 -7.37 -3.67
CA THR A 36 -1.59 -7.19 -2.90
C THR A 36 -1.66 -7.76 -1.49
N SER A 37 -2.83 -8.20 -1.03
CA SER A 37 -3.06 -8.66 0.34
C SER A 37 -2.86 -7.58 1.43
N SER A 38 -2.67 -6.31 1.06
CA SER A 38 -2.40 -5.20 2.00
C SER A 38 -3.52 -4.97 3.02
N ALA A 39 -4.74 -5.43 2.76
CA ALA A 39 -5.89 -5.30 3.65
C ALA A 39 -5.95 -6.37 4.76
N PHE A 40 -5.09 -7.39 4.72
CA PHE A 40 -5.23 -8.61 5.50
C PHE A 40 -4.29 -8.67 6.70
N GLY A 41 -4.40 -7.69 7.58
CA GLY A 41 -3.70 -7.67 8.86
C GLY A 41 -3.39 -6.26 9.33
N MET A 42 -2.66 -6.19 10.43
CA MET A 42 -1.95 -4.99 10.84
C MET A 42 -0.63 -5.39 11.48
N HIS A 43 0.29 -4.45 11.63
CA HIS A 43 1.48 -4.67 12.43
C HIS A 43 1.92 -3.41 13.15
N LEU A 44 2.80 -3.60 14.12
CA LEU A 44 3.54 -2.53 14.80
C LEU A 44 5.03 -2.77 14.54
N LEU A 45 5.55 -2.12 13.50
CA LEU A 45 6.92 -2.27 13.02
C LEU A 45 7.92 -1.80 14.08
N GLY A 46 8.90 -2.65 14.40
CA GLY A 46 9.88 -2.40 15.46
C GLY A 46 9.25 -2.10 16.83
N GLY A 47 7.99 -2.52 17.05
CA GLY A 47 7.24 -2.25 18.27
C GLY A 47 6.81 -0.78 18.45
N THR A 48 6.91 0.07 17.42
CA THR A 48 6.59 1.50 17.57
C THR A 48 5.82 2.14 16.40
N LEU A 49 5.98 1.67 15.16
CA LEU A 49 5.37 2.30 14.00
C LEU A 49 4.20 1.46 13.44
N PRO A 50 2.94 1.90 13.60
CA PRO A 50 1.79 1.07 13.22
C PRO A 50 1.45 1.20 11.74
N PHE A 51 1.10 0.07 11.13
CA PHE A 51 0.51 0.01 9.80
C PHE A 51 -0.70 -0.92 9.81
N PHE A 52 -1.73 -0.57 9.04
CA PHE A 52 -2.90 -1.42 8.81
C PHE A 52 -2.70 -2.26 7.55
N ASP A 53 -1.58 -2.98 7.54
CA ASP A 53 -1.20 -4.01 6.57
C ASP A 53 -0.48 -5.16 7.30
N PRO A 54 -0.38 -6.36 6.70
CA PRO A 54 0.02 -7.55 7.42
C PRO A 54 1.45 -7.49 7.95
N TYR A 55 1.75 -8.33 8.96
CA TYR A 55 3.09 -8.47 9.52
C TYR A 55 4.15 -8.68 8.44
N GLY A 56 5.17 -7.81 8.43
CA GLY A 56 6.28 -7.88 7.47
C GLY A 56 5.91 -7.62 6.01
N TRP A 57 4.71 -7.14 5.75
CA TRP A 57 4.27 -6.78 4.40
C TRP A 57 4.97 -5.51 3.93
N THR A 58 5.36 -5.50 2.66
CA THR A 58 5.73 -4.30 1.92
C THR A 58 5.06 -4.36 0.55
N PRO A 59 4.90 -3.22 -0.16
CA PRO A 59 4.34 -3.24 -1.50
C PRO A 59 5.12 -4.17 -2.46
N GLU A 60 6.45 -4.23 -2.34
CA GLU A 60 7.27 -5.13 -3.16
C GLU A 60 7.09 -6.62 -2.80
N ALA A 61 6.95 -6.95 -1.51
CA ALA A 61 6.91 -8.34 -1.05
C ALA A 61 5.70 -9.14 -1.55
N SER A 62 4.59 -8.46 -1.86
CA SER A 62 3.35 -9.08 -2.33
C SER A 62 3.12 -8.95 -3.83
N PHE A 63 3.98 -8.21 -4.54
CA PHE A 63 3.66 -7.77 -5.89
C PHE A 63 3.63 -8.89 -6.92
N ASP A 64 4.55 -9.85 -6.83
CA ASP A 64 4.59 -10.96 -7.79
C ASP A 64 3.39 -11.90 -7.60
N ASP A 65 2.95 -12.13 -6.36
CA ASP A 65 1.70 -12.85 -6.06
C ASP A 65 0.48 -12.07 -6.59
N ALA A 66 0.47 -10.75 -6.43
CA ALA A 66 -0.59 -9.89 -6.96
C ALA A 66 -0.65 -9.94 -8.49
N LEU A 67 0.49 -9.82 -9.18
CA LEU A 67 0.60 -9.96 -10.64
C LEU A 67 0.07 -11.32 -11.11
N ALA A 68 0.49 -12.40 -10.45
CA ALA A 68 0.01 -13.74 -10.75
C ALA A 68 -1.50 -13.89 -10.54
N ALA A 69 -2.05 -13.30 -9.47
CA ALA A 69 -3.49 -13.26 -9.20
C ALA A 69 -4.26 -12.45 -10.28
N LEU A 70 -3.70 -11.33 -10.73
CA LEU A 70 -4.24 -10.48 -11.78
C LEU A 70 -4.16 -11.12 -13.17
N GLY A 71 -3.28 -12.11 -13.38
CA GLY A 71 -3.02 -12.73 -14.68
C GLY A 71 -2.07 -11.93 -15.56
N TRP A 72 -1.14 -11.20 -14.93
CA TRP A 72 -0.17 -10.33 -15.59
C TRP A 72 1.26 -10.71 -15.21
N ALA A 73 2.20 -10.27 -16.03
CA ALA A 73 3.62 -10.29 -15.74
C ALA A 73 4.24 -8.93 -16.07
N SER A 74 5.37 -8.64 -15.46
CA SER A 74 6.21 -7.48 -15.78
C SER A 74 7.67 -7.88 -15.67
N ASP A 75 8.54 -7.06 -16.22
CA ASP A 75 9.97 -7.19 -16.03
C ASP A 75 10.38 -6.24 -14.90
N LEU A 76 11.26 -6.70 -14.01
CA LEU A 76 11.73 -5.97 -12.84
C LEU A 76 13.22 -5.68 -13.01
N VAL A 77 13.58 -4.41 -12.90
CA VAL A 77 14.97 -3.98 -12.87
C VAL A 77 15.24 -3.21 -11.59
N ARG A 78 16.41 -3.47 -11.00
CA ARG A 78 16.94 -2.82 -9.80
C ARG A 78 18.38 -2.43 -10.08
N GLY A 79 18.88 -1.42 -9.38
CA GLY A 79 20.28 -1.01 -9.54
C GLY A 79 20.74 -0.10 -8.40
N ASP A 80 22.02 0.24 -8.43
CA ASP A 80 22.65 1.14 -7.45
C ASP A 80 23.42 2.29 -8.13
N ASP A 81 23.63 2.21 -9.45
CA ASP A 81 24.28 3.25 -10.24
C ASP A 81 23.26 4.20 -10.93
N PRO A 82 23.29 5.51 -10.63
CA PRO A 82 22.37 6.48 -11.23
C PRO A 82 22.44 6.58 -12.76
N GLN A 83 23.64 6.47 -13.38
CA GLN A 83 23.78 6.63 -14.83
C GLN A 83 23.21 5.43 -15.59
N SER A 84 23.49 4.23 -15.09
CA SER A 84 22.90 2.98 -15.58
C SER A 84 21.38 2.98 -15.39
N ALA A 85 20.88 3.46 -14.24
CA ALA A 85 19.45 3.59 -13.98
C ALA A 85 18.75 4.51 -15.00
N LEU A 86 19.30 5.70 -15.29
CA LEU A 86 18.75 6.58 -16.33
C LEU A 86 18.82 5.96 -17.72
N SER A 87 19.92 5.28 -18.06
CA SER A 87 20.07 4.60 -19.35
C SER A 87 19.03 3.49 -19.53
N THR A 88 18.78 2.72 -18.46
CA THR A 88 17.76 1.68 -18.41
C THR A 88 16.36 2.27 -18.54
N LEU A 89 16.06 3.35 -17.81
CA LEU A 89 14.79 4.07 -17.92
C LEU A 89 14.56 4.57 -19.35
N LYS A 90 15.57 5.20 -19.97
CA LYS A 90 15.49 5.68 -21.37
C LYS A 90 15.17 4.55 -22.34
N ALA A 91 15.81 3.39 -22.16
CA ALA A 91 15.56 2.22 -23.00
C ALA A 91 14.14 1.66 -22.80
N ALA A 92 13.69 1.51 -21.55
CA ALA A 92 12.35 1.01 -21.25
C ALA A 92 11.24 1.95 -21.77
N LEU A 93 11.46 3.27 -21.73
CA LEU A 93 10.52 4.27 -22.24
C LEU A 93 10.32 4.20 -23.77
N ALA A 94 11.24 3.58 -24.51
CA ALA A 94 11.06 3.36 -25.94
C ALA A 94 9.90 2.39 -26.24
N ASP A 95 9.58 1.50 -25.30
CA ASP A 95 8.53 0.49 -25.45
C ASP A 95 7.21 0.89 -24.77
N GLY A 96 7.21 1.93 -23.93
CA GLY A 96 6.01 2.43 -23.27
C GLY A 96 6.27 3.05 -21.89
N PRO A 97 5.20 3.35 -21.12
CA PRO A 97 5.34 3.90 -19.78
C PRO A 97 6.14 2.96 -18.86
N VAL A 98 6.78 3.54 -17.84
CA VAL A 98 7.57 2.81 -16.85
C VAL A 98 7.04 3.11 -15.46
N TRP A 99 6.78 2.05 -14.71
CA TRP A 99 6.37 2.15 -13.31
C TRP A 99 7.61 2.27 -12.43
N ILE A 100 7.66 3.33 -11.63
CA ILE A 100 8.83 3.69 -10.83
C ILE A 100 8.47 3.67 -9.36
N GLY A 101 9.28 2.96 -8.58
CA GLY A 101 9.29 3.10 -7.15
C GLY A 101 9.84 1.87 -6.41
N PRO A 102 9.98 1.97 -5.07
CA PRO A 102 9.59 3.14 -4.30
C PRO A 102 10.50 4.36 -4.57
N VAL A 103 9.95 5.57 -4.42
CA VAL A 103 10.72 6.83 -4.41
C VAL A 103 10.44 7.58 -3.11
N GLU A 104 11.41 8.34 -2.59
CA GLU A 104 11.19 9.20 -1.44
C GLU A 104 10.30 10.39 -1.82
N MET A 105 9.06 10.39 -1.32
CA MET A 105 8.02 11.37 -1.64
C MET A 105 8.45 12.80 -1.28
N GLY A 106 9.27 12.98 -0.25
CA GLY A 106 9.77 14.27 0.18
C GLY A 106 10.61 15.02 -0.87
N HIS A 107 11.17 14.29 -1.85
CA HIS A 107 11.94 14.86 -2.95
C HIS A 107 11.11 15.22 -4.18
N LEU A 108 9.82 14.90 -4.18
CA LEU A 108 8.88 15.22 -5.25
C LEU A 108 8.43 16.68 -5.17
N GLY A 109 9.31 17.59 -5.57
CA GLY A 109 9.13 19.04 -5.40
C GLY A 109 7.96 19.67 -6.16
N HIS A 110 7.29 18.94 -7.05
CA HIS A 110 6.02 19.37 -7.65
C HIS A 110 4.84 19.25 -6.68
N GLN A 111 4.94 18.41 -5.64
CA GLN A 111 3.94 18.34 -4.57
C GLN A 111 4.13 19.53 -3.61
N PRO A 112 3.06 20.30 -3.30
CA PRO A 112 3.16 21.45 -2.41
C PRO A 112 3.79 21.10 -1.05
N GLY A 113 4.79 21.89 -0.65
CA GLY A 113 5.44 21.74 0.66
C GLY A 113 6.51 20.64 0.73
N ARG A 114 6.82 19.94 -0.37
CA ARG A 114 7.93 18.97 -0.42
C ARG A 114 9.24 19.67 -0.77
N VAL A 115 10.15 19.74 0.20
CA VAL A 115 11.46 20.41 0.06
C VAL A 115 12.65 19.53 0.49
N GLY A 116 12.39 18.27 0.86
CA GLY A 116 13.37 17.39 1.49
C GLY A 116 12.72 16.08 1.94
N PRO A 117 13.52 15.06 2.32
CA PRO A 117 13.01 13.73 2.60
C PRO A 117 12.09 13.76 3.82
N ILE A 118 11.05 12.92 3.80
CA ILE A 118 10.08 12.79 4.89
C ILE A 118 9.92 11.33 5.37
N GLY A 119 10.68 10.39 4.79
CA GLY A 119 10.59 8.97 5.15
C GLY A 119 9.29 8.33 4.69
N ALA A 120 8.72 8.82 3.58
CA ALA A 120 7.50 8.29 3.01
C ALA A 120 7.76 7.86 1.57
N ASP A 121 7.41 6.63 1.25
CA ASP A 121 7.52 6.10 -0.10
C ASP A 121 6.40 6.62 -1.00
N HIS A 122 6.66 6.55 -2.30
CA HIS A 122 5.67 6.83 -3.34
C HIS A 122 5.95 6.03 -4.60
N TYR A 123 4.94 5.90 -5.45
CA TYR A 123 5.04 5.27 -6.76
C TYR A 123 4.48 6.18 -7.83
N VAL A 124 5.19 6.28 -8.95
CA VAL A 124 4.83 7.14 -10.09
C VAL A 124 4.95 6.37 -11.39
N VAL A 125 4.33 6.89 -12.46
CA VAL A 125 4.49 6.35 -13.82
C VAL A 125 5.23 7.38 -14.66
N VAL A 126 6.44 7.07 -15.09
CA VAL A 126 7.19 7.91 -16.03
C VAL A 126 6.76 7.57 -17.44
N ILE A 127 6.49 8.60 -18.24
CA ILE A 127 5.99 8.47 -19.62
C ILE A 127 6.93 9.10 -20.65
N GLU A 128 7.76 10.06 -20.26
CA GLU A 128 8.80 10.63 -21.12
C GLU A 128 10.02 11.01 -20.28
N MET A 129 11.19 11.05 -20.92
CA MET A 129 12.42 11.57 -20.33
C MET A 129 13.22 12.32 -21.40
N ASP A 130 13.74 13.48 -21.01
CA ASP A 130 14.72 14.24 -21.79
C ASP A 130 16.03 14.35 -21.00
N GLU A 131 16.99 15.14 -21.51
CA GLU A 131 18.32 15.28 -20.91
C GLU A 131 18.32 16.03 -19.56
N THR A 132 17.19 16.61 -19.16
CA THR A 132 17.08 17.46 -17.95
C THR A 132 15.94 17.07 -17.01
N SER A 133 14.92 16.37 -17.50
CA SER A 133 13.73 16.04 -16.71
C SER A 133 13.04 14.73 -17.12
N VAL A 134 12.23 14.21 -16.20
CA VAL A 134 11.20 13.20 -16.48
C VAL A 134 9.81 13.84 -16.49
N LEU A 135 8.94 13.35 -17.38
CA LEU A 135 7.50 13.61 -17.34
C LEU A 135 6.81 12.38 -16.76
N MET A 136 5.95 12.59 -15.75
CA MET A 136 5.31 11.50 -15.02
C MET A 136 3.85 11.79 -14.67
N HIS A 137 3.10 10.71 -14.50
CA HIS A 137 1.84 10.71 -13.79
C HIS A 137 2.09 10.35 -12.33
N ASP A 138 1.78 11.30 -11.44
CA ASP A 138 1.78 11.09 -10.01
C ASP A 138 0.33 10.82 -9.53
N PRO A 139 0.05 9.64 -8.96
CA PRO A 139 -1.27 9.25 -8.50
C PRO A 139 -1.82 10.07 -7.32
N GLU A 140 -1.03 10.94 -6.71
CA GLU A 140 -1.48 11.91 -5.70
C GLU A 140 -2.20 13.13 -6.32
N GLY A 141 -2.53 13.06 -7.61
CA GLY A 141 -3.34 14.05 -8.31
C GLY A 141 -2.54 15.02 -9.18
N TYR A 142 -1.32 14.66 -9.58
CA TYR A 142 -0.47 15.47 -10.45
C TYR A 142 -0.18 14.75 -11.78
N PRO A 143 -1.12 14.76 -12.74
CA PRO A 143 -0.86 14.21 -14.06
C PRO A 143 0.11 15.12 -14.83
N TYR A 144 0.99 14.52 -15.63
CA TYR A 144 1.98 15.25 -16.46
C TYR A 144 2.90 16.18 -15.64
N ALA A 145 3.22 15.79 -14.40
CA ALA A 145 4.20 16.48 -13.59
C ALA A 145 5.59 16.30 -14.22
N ARG A 146 6.35 17.39 -14.35
CA ARG A 146 7.73 17.36 -14.86
C ARG A 146 8.69 17.60 -13.71
N LEU A 147 9.62 16.68 -13.49
CA LEU A 147 10.58 16.73 -12.40
C LEU A 147 12.02 16.74 -12.95
N PRO A 148 12.89 17.67 -12.53
CA PRO A 148 14.31 17.65 -12.86
C PRO A 148 14.99 16.33 -12.50
N LEU A 149 15.93 15.87 -13.34
CA LEU A 149 16.60 14.57 -13.17
C LEU A 149 17.37 14.44 -11.86
N ASP A 150 17.96 15.52 -11.36
CA ASP A 150 18.69 15.55 -10.10
C ASP A 150 17.76 15.26 -8.91
N LEU A 151 16.58 15.89 -8.89
CA LEU A 151 15.55 15.63 -7.87
C LEU A 151 14.95 14.23 -8.02
N PHE A 152 14.68 13.80 -9.25
CA PHE A 152 14.15 12.45 -9.53
C PHE A 152 15.11 11.36 -9.07
N LEU A 153 16.40 11.46 -9.41
CA LEU A 153 17.42 10.51 -8.98
C LEU A 153 17.59 10.50 -7.46
N LYS A 154 17.51 11.67 -6.81
CA LYS A 154 17.57 11.76 -5.35
C LYS A 154 16.39 11.05 -4.69
N ALA A 155 15.18 11.23 -5.22
CA ALA A 155 13.99 10.52 -4.76
C ALA A 155 14.12 9.00 -4.97
N TRP A 156 14.58 8.59 -6.16
CA TRP A 156 14.63 7.20 -6.60
C TRP A 156 15.80 6.38 -6.04
N ARG A 157 16.76 7.03 -5.38
CA ARG A 157 17.81 6.37 -4.60
C ARG A 157 17.32 5.86 -3.25
N MET A 158 16.23 6.41 -2.72
CA MET A 158 15.52 5.86 -1.56
C MET A 158 16.35 5.86 -0.25
N GLU A 159 17.27 6.80 -0.07
CA GLU A 159 18.23 6.79 1.07
C GLU A 159 17.56 6.78 2.46
N THR A 160 16.30 7.19 2.54
CA THR A 160 15.50 7.30 3.77
C THR A 160 14.43 6.23 3.94
N LEU A 161 14.26 5.34 2.96
CA LEU A 161 13.29 4.25 3.02
C LEU A 161 13.94 2.99 3.58
N ASP A 162 13.23 2.28 4.45
CA ASP A 162 13.70 1.08 5.14
C ASP A 162 13.35 -0.22 4.39
N TYR A 163 12.76 -0.10 3.19
CA TYR A 163 12.42 -1.21 2.32
C TYR A 163 12.69 -0.89 0.83
N GLY A 164 12.76 -1.95 0.03
CA GLY A 164 12.94 -1.88 -1.42
C GLY A 164 14.41 -1.87 -1.84
N THR A 165 14.66 -1.71 -3.14
CA THR A 165 16.02 -1.52 -3.69
C THR A 165 16.10 -0.21 -4.47
N PRO A 166 17.21 0.56 -4.38
CA PRO A 166 17.36 1.77 -5.18
C PRO A 166 17.11 1.53 -6.67
N PHE A 167 16.69 2.58 -7.35
CA PHE A 167 16.50 2.57 -8.80
C PHE A 167 15.59 1.44 -9.30
N THR A 168 14.61 1.02 -8.49
CA THR A 168 13.65 -0.02 -8.88
C THR A 168 12.68 0.53 -9.91
N LEU A 169 12.55 -0.20 -11.03
CA LEU A 169 11.54 0.04 -12.05
C LEU A 169 10.89 -1.25 -12.50
N ARG A 170 9.67 -1.12 -13.01
CA ARG A 170 8.97 -2.18 -13.74
C ARG A 170 8.48 -1.68 -15.09
N CYS A 171 8.66 -2.51 -16.10
CA CYS A 171 8.24 -2.25 -17.47
C CYS A 171 7.73 -3.56 -18.11
N GLY A 172 7.38 -3.53 -19.39
CA GLY A 172 6.99 -4.74 -20.12
C GLY A 172 5.74 -5.43 -19.56
N PHE A 173 4.82 -4.65 -18.96
CA PHE A 173 3.57 -5.17 -18.41
C PHE A 173 2.76 -5.84 -19.51
N ARG A 174 2.48 -7.13 -19.33
CA ARG A 174 1.80 -7.95 -20.33
C ARG A 174 0.79 -8.88 -19.67
N ARG A 175 -0.38 -8.98 -20.30
CA ARG A 175 -1.43 -9.87 -19.85
C ARG A 175 -1.10 -11.29 -20.29
N ILE A 176 -0.93 -12.18 -19.31
CA ILE A 176 -0.67 -13.60 -19.54
C ILE A 176 -1.98 -14.37 -19.62
N THR A 177 -2.98 -13.97 -18.82
CA THR A 177 -4.29 -14.62 -18.81
C THR A 177 -5.39 -13.61 -18.52
N ALA A 178 -6.49 -13.71 -19.26
CA ALA A 178 -7.66 -12.91 -18.97
C ALA A 178 -8.43 -13.45 -17.76
N ARG A 179 -8.58 -12.61 -16.73
CA ARG A 179 -9.35 -12.93 -15.52
C ARG A 179 -10.44 -11.88 -15.31
N SER A 180 -11.61 -12.33 -14.88
CA SER A 180 -12.64 -11.42 -14.36
C SER A 180 -12.21 -10.89 -12.98
N GLY A 181 -12.80 -9.79 -12.52
CA GLY A 181 -12.53 -9.27 -11.17
C GLY A 181 -12.79 -10.34 -10.09
N ALA A 182 -13.87 -11.11 -10.22
CA ALA A 182 -14.19 -12.21 -9.30
C ALA A 182 -13.10 -13.31 -9.29
N ASP A 183 -12.53 -13.63 -10.45
CA ASP A 183 -11.46 -14.65 -10.54
C ASP A 183 -10.14 -14.14 -9.97
N VAL A 184 -9.82 -12.85 -10.15
CA VAL A 184 -8.67 -12.20 -9.50
C VAL A 184 -8.80 -12.28 -7.98
N ILE A 185 -9.96 -11.90 -7.46
CA ILE A 185 -10.25 -11.93 -6.01
C ILE A 185 -10.07 -13.35 -5.49
N ARG A 186 -10.63 -14.37 -6.16
CA ARG A 186 -10.46 -15.77 -5.75
C ARG A 186 -9.00 -16.22 -5.79
N ALA A 187 -8.26 -15.84 -6.82
CA ALA A 187 -6.85 -16.20 -6.98
C ALA A 187 -5.93 -15.55 -5.92
N ALA A 188 -6.32 -14.40 -5.36
CA ALA A 188 -5.56 -13.72 -4.32
C ALA A 188 -5.78 -14.27 -2.90
N LEU A 189 -6.86 -15.04 -2.66
CA LEU A 189 -7.23 -15.53 -1.33
C LEU A 189 -6.13 -16.37 -0.62
N PRO A 190 -5.40 -17.27 -1.30
CA PRO A 190 -4.34 -18.03 -0.65
C PRO A 190 -3.21 -17.12 -0.11
N ALA A 191 -2.83 -16.10 -0.89
CA ALA A 191 -1.82 -15.12 -0.46
C ALA A 191 -2.35 -14.27 0.70
N ALA A 192 -3.61 -13.80 0.61
CA ALA A 192 -4.26 -13.04 1.68
C ALA A 192 -4.28 -13.82 3.00
N ARG A 193 -4.63 -15.11 2.95
CA ARG A 193 -4.63 -15.99 4.13
C ARG A 193 -3.22 -16.16 4.72
N LYS A 194 -2.21 -16.38 3.87
CA LYS A 194 -0.80 -16.52 4.28
C LYS A 194 -0.28 -15.26 4.99
N TRP A 195 -0.59 -14.08 4.45
CA TRP A 195 -0.23 -12.80 5.05
C TRP A 195 -0.93 -12.58 6.39
N LEU A 196 -2.23 -12.86 6.47
CA LEU A 196 -3.00 -12.71 7.69
C LEU A 196 -2.54 -13.66 8.80
N SER A 197 -2.09 -14.87 8.48
CA SER A 197 -1.57 -15.80 9.48
C SER A 197 -0.19 -15.43 10.01
N CYS A 198 0.44 -14.35 9.52
CA CYS A 198 1.81 -13.96 9.84
C CYS A 198 2.83 -15.08 9.57
N THR A 199 2.50 -16.04 8.69
CA THR A 199 3.35 -17.20 8.40
C THR A 199 4.13 -16.99 7.11
N GLY A 200 5.45 -17.10 7.17
CA GLY A 200 6.33 -17.10 5.98
C GLY A 200 6.86 -15.72 5.60
N THR A 201 7.20 -14.91 6.59
CA THR A 201 7.62 -13.51 6.42
C THR A 201 9.13 -13.34 6.45
N SER A 202 9.59 -12.29 5.79
CA SER A 202 10.96 -11.80 5.70
C SER A 202 11.57 -11.43 7.05
N GLU A 203 12.88 -11.13 7.07
CA GLU A 203 13.50 -10.45 8.21
C GLU A 203 12.77 -9.12 8.47
N VAL A 204 12.11 -9.03 9.62
CA VAL A 204 11.50 -7.79 10.10
C VAL A 204 12.32 -7.22 11.26
N PRO A 205 12.25 -5.90 11.51
CA PRO A 205 12.89 -5.29 12.67
C PRO A 205 12.50 -6.00 13.98
N PRO A 206 13.45 -6.23 14.92
CA PRO A 206 13.15 -6.82 16.22
C PRO A 206 12.05 -6.05 16.97
N GLY A 207 11.18 -6.79 17.67
CA GLY A 207 10.04 -6.22 18.39
C GLY A 207 8.80 -5.96 17.53
N THR A 208 8.86 -6.25 16.22
CA THR A 208 7.67 -6.23 15.36
C THR A 208 6.66 -7.27 15.84
N ILE A 209 5.40 -6.85 15.97
CA ILE A 209 4.26 -7.69 16.36
C ILE A 209 3.11 -7.48 15.37
N GLY A 210 2.25 -8.48 15.22
CA GLY A 210 1.18 -8.51 14.21
C GLY A 210 -0.23 -8.57 14.80
N ASN A 211 -1.21 -8.20 13.98
CA ASN A 211 -2.64 -8.43 14.20
C ASN A 211 -3.15 -7.97 15.57
N GLY A 212 -3.81 -8.86 16.32
CA GLY A 212 -4.44 -8.53 17.59
C GLY A 212 -3.46 -8.01 18.63
N GLU A 213 -2.26 -8.60 18.70
CA GLU A 213 -1.20 -8.15 19.60
C GLU A 213 -0.75 -6.71 19.26
N ALA A 214 -0.57 -6.41 17.97
CA ALA A 214 -0.24 -5.07 17.50
C ALA A 214 -1.35 -4.05 17.81
N ALA A 215 -2.61 -4.43 17.66
CA ALA A 215 -3.76 -3.57 17.98
C ALA A 215 -3.80 -3.21 19.48
N GLU A 216 -3.60 -4.19 20.36
CA GLU A 216 -3.56 -3.99 21.81
C GLU A 216 -2.36 -3.15 22.24
N ALA A 217 -1.18 -3.41 21.67
CA ALA A 217 0.01 -2.62 21.93
C ALA A 217 -0.16 -1.16 21.49
N LEU A 218 -0.71 -0.93 20.30
CA LEU A 218 -1.00 0.42 19.81
C LEU A 218 -2.03 1.11 20.72
N ALA A 219 -3.07 0.40 21.19
CA ALA A 219 -4.04 0.96 22.14
C ALA A 219 -3.35 1.44 23.43
N ALA A 220 -2.41 0.66 23.97
CA ALA A 220 -1.64 1.03 25.15
C ALA A 220 -0.72 2.24 24.90
N MET A 221 -0.12 2.34 23.72
CA MET A 221 0.68 3.50 23.31
C MET A 221 -0.16 4.77 23.23
N VAL A 222 -1.35 4.67 22.63
CA VAL A 222 -2.29 5.80 22.48
C VAL A 222 -2.70 6.37 23.85
N GLU A 223 -2.99 5.52 24.84
CA GLU A 223 -3.43 5.97 26.17
C GLU A 223 -2.32 6.55 27.05
N LYS A 224 -1.10 6.03 26.93
CA LYS A 224 -0.04 6.31 27.90
C LYS A 224 0.78 7.55 27.54
N ASP A 225 1.27 7.63 26.30
CA ASP A 225 2.20 8.68 25.85
C ASP A 225 2.24 8.74 24.32
N MET A 226 1.14 9.17 23.70
CA MET A 226 1.10 9.28 22.24
C MET A 226 1.88 10.49 21.75
N LYS A 227 3.06 10.23 21.17
CA LYS A 227 3.90 11.23 20.52
C LYS A 227 3.19 11.88 19.33
N GLU A 228 3.50 13.15 19.07
CA GLU A 228 2.91 13.90 17.95
C GLU A 228 3.20 13.27 16.59
N ASP A 229 4.42 12.80 16.34
CA ASP A 229 4.77 12.17 15.06
C ASP A 229 3.96 10.90 14.80
N LEU A 230 3.71 10.10 15.85
CA LEU A 230 2.85 8.93 15.78
C LEU A 230 1.39 9.32 15.50
N ARG A 231 0.89 10.35 16.19
CA ARG A 231 -0.46 10.87 15.95
C ARG A 231 -0.59 11.36 14.50
N ASN A 232 0.39 12.12 14.01
CA ASN A 232 0.44 12.63 12.64
C ASN A 232 0.47 11.51 11.60
N HIS A 233 1.30 10.48 11.81
CA HIS A 233 1.34 9.28 10.97
C HIS A 233 -0.04 8.60 10.88
N LEU A 234 -0.70 8.41 12.02
CA LEU A 234 -2.03 7.80 12.07
C LEU A 234 -3.07 8.63 11.33
N ILE A 235 -3.19 9.95 11.62
CA ILE A 235 -4.26 10.79 11.08
C ILE A 235 -4.08 11.15 9.60
N HIS A 236 -2.83 11.28 9.13
CA HIS A 236 -2.55 11.72 7.77
C HIS A 236 -2.38 10.57 6.79
N PHE A 237 -2.00 9.38 7.27
CA PHE A 237 -1.70 8.22 6.44
C PHE A 237 -2.40 6.94 6.91
N ALA A 238 -1.96 6.36 8.04
CA ALA A 238 -2.28 4.97 8.36
C ALA A 238 -3.79 4.70 8.50
N VAL A 239 -4.53 5.54 9.22
CA VAL A 239 -5.99 5.39 9.38
C VAL A 239 -6.71 5.51 8.04
N ARG A 240 -6.31 6.48 7.21
CA ARG A 240 -6.94 6.73 5.91
C ARG A 240 -6.74 5.54 4.97
N VAL A 241 -5.51 5.05 4.85
CA VAL A 241 -5.19 3.91 3.98
C VAL A 241 -5.78 2.60 4.50
N GLY A 242 -5.67 2.34 5.81
CA GLY A 242 -6.18 1.14 6.45
C GLY A 242 -7.71 1.00 6.33
N ALA A 243 -8.45 2.07 6.62
CA ALA A 243 -9.91 2.07 6.49
C ALA A 243 -10.35 1.86 5.03
N ARG A 244 -9.63 2.45 4.07
CA ARG A 244 -9.94 2.27 2.64
C ARG A 244 -9.65 0.84 2.18
N ARG A 245 -8.45 0.30 2.46
CA ARG A 245 -8.05 -1.09 2.11
C ARG A 245 -9.04 -2.12 2.63
N THR A 246 -9.40 -2.02 3.91
CA THR A 246 -10.34 -2.95 4.53
C THR A 246 -11.78 -2.80 3.99
N ALA A 247 -12.24 -1.58 3.70
CA ALA A 247 -13.55 -1.36 3.07
C ALA A 247 -13.60 -1.93 1.64
N ASP A 248 -12.56 -1.69 0.86
CA ASP A 248 -12.42 -2.19 -0.51
C ASP A 248 -12.32 -3.73 -0.53
N ALA A 249 -11.62 -4.31 0.44
CA ALA A 249 -11.53 -5.76 0.58
C ALA A 249 -12.86 -6.39 1.03
N ALA A 250 -13.63 -5.74 1.89
CA ALA A 250 -15.01 -6.16 2.20
C ALA A 250 -15.89 -6.15 0.94
N THR A 251 -15.78 -5.12 0.08
CA THR A 251 -16.48 -5.08 -1.21
C THR A 251 -16.07 -6.27 -2.08
N CYS A 252 -14.76 -6.55 -2.20
CA CYS A 252 -14.24 -7.65 -3.02
C CYS A 252 -14.75 -9.02 -2.54
N LEU A 253 -14.69 -9.30 -1.24
CA LEU A 253 -15.20 -10.56 -0.70
C LEU A 253 -16.72 -10.71 -0.89
N MET A 254 -17.47 -9.62 -0.78
CA MET A 254 -18.91 -9.63 -1.05
C MET A 254 -19.22 -10.00 -2.51
N GLN A 255 -18.40 -9.55 -3.48
CA GLN A 255 -18.58 -9.85 -4.91
C GLN A 255 -18.47 -11.35 -5.22
N ILE A 256 -17.65 -12.09 -4.47
CA ILE A 256 -17.46 -13.53 -4.69
C ILE A 256 -18.32 -14.41 -3.76
N GLY A 257 -19.15 -13.81 -2.91
CA GLY A 257 -20.06 -14.52 -2.01
C GLY A 257 -19.48 -14.86 -0.63
N GLU A 258 -18.27 -14.38 -0.30
CA GLU A 258 -17.62 -14.63 1.00
C GLU A 258 -18.16 -13.68 2.08
N THR A 259 -19.47 -13.79 2.36
CA THR A 259 -20.23 -12.80 3.14
C THR A 259 -19.76 -12.69 4.59
N ARG A 260 -19.30 -13.79 5.21
CA ARG A 260 -18.83 -13.79 6.61
C ARG A 260 -17.52 -13.01 6.74
N ALA A 261 -16.53 -13.32 5.91
CA ALA A 261 -15.26 -12.60 5.90
C ALA A 261 -15.44 -11.13 5.48
N ALA A 262 -16.30 -10.85 4.50
CA ALA A 262 -16.66 -9.49 4.11
C ALA A 262 -17.26 -8.68 5.28
N ALA A 263 -18.13 -9.28 6.10
CA ALA A 263 -18.73 -8.60 7.25
C ALA A 263 -17.68 -8.29 8.35
N ILE A 264 -16.68 -9.14 8.52
CA ILE A 264 -15.57 -8.90 9.46
C ILE A 264 -14.71 -7.75 8.95
N LEU A 265 -14.33 -7.73 7.67
CA LEU A 265 -13.58 -6.62 7.08
C LEU A 265 -14.36 -5.30 7.10
N ASP A 266 -15.68 -5.30 6.87
CA ASP A 266 -16.51 -4.09 7.03
C ASP A 266 -16.47 -3.58 8.47
N ARG A 267 -16.49 -4.47 9.46
CA ARG A 267 -16.32 -4.10 10.87
C ARG A 267 -14.93 -3.53 11.13
N GLN A 268 -13.87 -4.14 10.60
CA GLN A 268 -12.51 -3.62 10.72
C GLN A 268 -12.39 -2.22 10.11
N ALA A 269 -12.92 -2.01 8.90
CA ALA A 269 -12.93 -0.72 8.23
C ALA A 269 -13.62 0.38 9.05
N ARG A 270 -14.76 0.04 9.68
CA ARG A 270 -15.46 0.96 10.58
C ARG A 270 -14.66 1.28 11.83
N LEU A 271 -14.04 0.29 12.45
CA LEU A 271 -13.22 0.48 13.65
C LEU A 271 -12.00 1.36 13.34
N ILE A 272 -11.28 1.06 12.26
CA ILE A 272 -10.12 1.83 11.80
C ILE A 272 -10.56 3.25 11.44
N GLY A 273 -11.57 3.42 10.59
CA GLY A 273 -12.06 4.73 10.18
C GLY A 273 -12.58 5.58 11.34
N SER A 274 -13.16 4.95 12.37
CA SER A 274 -13.63 5.63 13.58
C SER A 274 -12.50 6.17 14.46
N LEU A 275 -11.24 5.80 14.20
CA LEU A 275 -10.08 6.40 14.87
C LEU A 275 -9.84 7.85 14.45
N GLN A 276 -10.26 8.26 13.25
CA GLN A 276 -9.90 9.56 12.68
C GLN A 276 -10.30 10.74 13.58
N TYR A 277 -11.56 10.78 14.02
CA TYR A 277 -12.07 11.86 14.86
C TYR A 277 -11.42 11.92 16.25
N PRO A 278 -11.39 10.84 17.05
CA PRO A 278 -10.78 10.88 18.37
C PRO A 278 -9.28 11.19 18.31
N LEU A 279 -8.54 10.68 17.31
CA LEU A 279 -7.13 11.02 17.16
C LEU A 279 -6.90 12.50 16.85
N VAL A 280 -7.73 13.12 16.01
CA VAL A 280 -7.65 14.57 15.72
C VAL A 280 -8.04 15.41 16.93
N ASN A 281 -9.05 14.99 17.69
CA ASN A 281 -9.56 15.72 18.85
C ASN A 281 -8.87 15.34 20.17
N ARG A 282 -7.84 14.47 20.11
CA ARG A 282 -7.08 14.00 21.27
C ARG A 282 -7.94 13.29 22.32
N ASP A 283 -8.99 12.61 21.87
CA ASP A 283 -9.76 11.67 22.69
C ASP A 283 -9.12 10.28 22.62
N ASP A 284 -7.98 10.16 23.31
CA ASP A 284 -7.12 8.98 23.23
C ASP A 284 -7.77 7.73 23.84
N ALA A 285 -8.66 7.90 24.84
CA ALA A 285 -9.41 6.80 25.44
C ALA A 285 -10.37 6.14 24.43
N THR A 286 -11.12 6.95 23.65
CA THR A 286 -12.00 6.42 22.60
C THR A 286 -11.20 5.77 21.46
N ALA A 287 -10.08 6.37 21.05
CA ALA A 287 -9.20 5.78 20.04
C ALA A 287 -8.67 4.41 20.47
N ALA A 288 -8.18 4.30 21.71
CA ALA A 288 -7.70 3.03 22.27
C ALA A 288 -8.80 1.98 22.38
N ALA A 289 -10.02 2.38 22.79
CA ALA A 289 -11.16 1.46 22.83
C ALA A 289 -11.49 0.87 21.45
N HIS A 290 -11.41 1.66 20.37
CA HIS A 290 -11.59 1.17 19.00
C HIS A 290 -10.50 0.18 18.58
N LEU A 291 -9.24 0.42 18.96
CA LEU A 291 -8.11 -0.48 18.69
C LEU A 291 -8.26 -1.83 19.42
N ARG A 292 -8.67 -1.82 20.70
CA ARG A 292 -8.97 -3.06 21.44
C ARG A 292 -10.13 -3.83 20.84
N ALA A 293 -11.15 -3.12 20.37
CA ALA A 293 -12.27 -3.74 19.66
C ALA A 293 -11.88 -4.31 18.29
N LEU A 294 -10.80 -3.80 17.69
CA LEU A 294 -10.21 -4.29 16.44
C LEU A 294 -9.40 -5.57 16.67
N ALA A 295 -8.67 -5.67 17.78
CA ALA A 295 -7.75 -6.77 18.07
C ALA A 295 -8.30 -8.20 17.79
N PRO A 296 -9.47 -8.62 18.34
CA PRO A 296 -9.96 -9.99 18.15
C PRO A 296 -10.49 -10.26 16.72
N THR A 297 -10.63 -9.23 15.89
CA THR A 297 -11.22 -9.38 14.55
C THR A 297 -10.27 -10.03 13.55
N TYR A 298 -8.95 -9.98 13.78
CA TYR A 298 -7.96 -10.59 12.89
C TYR A 298 -8.01 -12.12 12.93
N ASP A 299 -8.09 -12.72 14.12
CA ASP A 299 -8.26 -14.18 14.27
C ASP A 299 -9.60 -14.62 13.68
N ALA A 300 -10.67 -13.87 13.95
CA ALA A 300 -11.99 -14.13 13.39
C ALA A 300 -11.98 -14.06 11.85
N LEU A 301 -11.22 -13.14 11.26
CA LEU A 301 -11.05 -13.04 9.82
C LEU A 301 -10.28 -14.25 9.28
N LEU A 302 -9.20 -14.66 9.93
CA LEU A 302 -8.40 -15.81 9.51
C LEU A 302 -9.23 -17.11 9.52
N GLU A 303 -10.09 -17.30 10.51
CA GLU A 303 -11.04 -18.42 10.56
C GLU A 303 -12.11 -18.34 9.46
N ALA A 304 -12.51 -17.14 9.06
CA ALA A 304 -13.58 -16.93 8.10
C ALA A 304 -13.11 -16.97 6.64
N LEU A 305 -11.82 -16.75 6.37
CA LEU A 305 -11.28 -16.83 5.02
C LEU A 305 -11.27 -18.27 4.51
N PRO A 306 -11.70 -18.51 3.26
CA PRO A 306 -11.64 -19.83 2.66
C PRO A 306 -10.19 -20.34 2.58
N THR A 307 -10.05 -21.66 2.68
CA THR A 307 -8.78 -22.40 2.55
C THR A 307 -8.40 -22.62 1.10
#